data_AF-A0A6V7WBI6-F1
#
_entry.id   AF-A0A6V7WBI6-F1
#
_cell.length_a   1.000
_cell.length_b   1.000
_cell.length_c   1.000
_cell.angle_alpha   90.00
_cell.angle_beta   90.00
_cell.angle_gamma   90.00
#
_symmetry.space_group_name_H-M   'P 1'
#
loop_
_entity.id
_entity.type
_entity.pdbx_description
1 polymer ?
#
loop_
_entity_poly.entity_id
_entity_poly.type
_entity_poly.pdbx_seq_one_letter_code
_entity_poly.pdbx_strand_id
1 'polypeptide(L)'
;MPPKFEVIKKDRRLEIFKIIKEYLNKTFASFNTNFGFNSTYNAVDFARILTIRLEWNQSDKPDSELSRRFESTNEILREFFKTGGRELPPLKHSVELYKMALKSLNELVKRSIAQKHVVLMSRFFLLSLSDQCSMLGLLSSRHFLFLFFHSVLRAYVSTNPTSRGTKPFILIFPLLGEHSGWYLISGLMPLVEIMADTSGKV
;
A
#
# COMPACT_ATOMS: atom_id res chain seq x y z
N MET A 1 -0.20 -19.95 -14.72
CA MET A 1 -0.32 -18.54 -14.28
C MET A 1 -1.26 -17.82 -15.24
N PRO A 2 -2.21 -17.01 -14.75
CA PRO A 2 -3.01 -16.16 -15.64
C PRO A 2 -2.10 -15.17 -16.40
N PRO A 3 -2.46 -14.78 -17.64
CA PRO A 3 -1.68 -13.85 -18.44
C PRO A 3 -1.65 -12.45 -17.83
N LYS A 4 -0.59 -11.68 -18.13
CA LYS A 4 -0.50 -10.25 -17.78
C LYS A 4 -1.62 -9.46 -18.45
N PHE A 5 -2.14 -8.43 -17.77
CA PHE A 5 -3.28 -7.65 -18.24
C PHE A 5 -3.02 -7.01 -19.61
N GLU A 6 -1.79 -6.55 -19.85
CA GLU A 6 -1.39 -5.88 -21.09
C GLU A 6 -1.48 -6.78 -22.33
N VAL A 7 -1.42 -8.10 -22.15
CA VAL A 7 -1.48 -9.11 -23.22
C VAL A 7 -2.92 -9.46 -23.59
N ILE A 8 -3.90 -9.10 -22.75
CA ILE A 8 -5.32 -9.36 -22.99
C ILE A 8 -5.82 -8.45 -24.13
N LYS A 9 -6.59 -9.04 -25.06
CA LYS A 9 -7.23 -8.30 -26.16
C LYS A 9 -8.00 -7.08 -25.65
N LYS A 10 -7.93 -5.96 -26.38
CA LYS A 10 -8.50 -4.67 -25.97
C LYS A 10 -9.99 -4.77 -25.62
N ASP A 11 -10.79 -5.43 -26.47
CA ASP A 11 -12.23 -5.57 -26.25
C ASP A 11 -12.54 -6.30 -24.95
N ARG A 12 -11.77 -7.36 -24.66
CA ARG A 12 -11.91 -8.11 -23.41
C ARG A 12 -11.50 -7.28 -22.19
N ARG A 13 -10.47 -6.42 -22.32
CA ARG A 13 -10.09 -5.49 -21.24
C ARG A 13 -11.20 -4.48 -20.94
N LEU A 14 -11.85 -3.93 -21.98
CA LEU A 14 -12.97 -2.99 -21.82
C LEU A 14 -14.17 -3.67 -21.16
N GLU A 15 -14.48 -4.90 -21.57
CA GLU A 15 -15.54 -5.70 -20.96
C GLU A 15 -15.28 -5.98 -19.48
N ILE A 16 -14.04 -6.36 -19.11
CA ILE A 16 -13.64 -6.57 -17.71
C ILE A 16 -13.89 -5.30 -16.88
N PHE A 17 -13.49 -4.13 -17.38
CA PHE A 17 -13.73 -2.88 -16.67
C PHE A 17 -15.22 -2.55 -16.53
N LYS A 18 -16.03 -2.85 -17.55
CA LYS A 18 -17.49 -2.67 -17.49
C LYS A 18 -18.10 -3.54 -16.39
N ILE A 19 -17.76 -4.83 -16.35
CA ILE A 19 -18.24 -5.78 -15.34
C ILE A 19 -17.83 -5.33 -13.94
N ILE A 20 -16.57 -4.94 -13.75
CA ILE A 20 -16.06 -4.47 -12.45
C ILE A 20 -16.80 -3.20 -12.00
N LYS A 21 -17.06 -2.27 -12.92
CA LYS A 21 -17.76 -1.01 -12.64
C LYS A 21 -19.21 -1.27 -12.21
N GLU A 22 -19.90 -2.16 -12.90
CA GLU A 22 -21.27 -2.58 -12.55
C GLU A 22 -21.30 -3.29 -11.19
N TYR A 23 -20.36 -4.20 -10.94
CA TYR A 23 -20.27 -4.93 -9.68
C TYR A 23 -19.94 -4.04 -8.47
N LEU A 24 -18.99 -3.13 -8.62
CA LEU A 24 -18.58 -2.24 -7.53
C LEU A 24 -19.57 -1.09 -7.29
N ASN A 25 -20.45 -0.81 -8.26
CA ASN A 25 -21.33 0.35 -8.29
C ASN A 25 -20.60 1.67 -7.94
N LYS A 26 -19.37 1.82 -8.47
CA LYS A 26 -18.48 2.95 -8.19
C LYS A 26 -17.81 3.45 -9.45
N THR A 27 -17.61 4.75 -9.52
CA THR A 27 -16.84 5.41 -10.59
C THR A 27 -15.55 5.98 -10.00
N PHE A 28 -14.46 5.89 -10.77
CA PHE A 28 -13.17 6.44 -10.38
C PHE A 28 -12.66 7.30 -11.53
N ALA A 29 -12.25 8.52 -11.22
CA ALA A 29 -11.55 9.40 -12.14
C ALA A 29 -10.06 9.41 -11.77
N SER A 30 -9.20 9.24 -12.76
CA SER A 30 -7.74 9.31 -12.61
C SER A 30 -7.13 9.76 -13.92
N PHE A 31 -5.88 10.20 -13.85
CA PHE A 31 -5.08 10.55 -15.03
C PHE A 31 -4.22 9.36 -15.45
N ASN A 32 -4.10 9.20 -16.76
CA ASN A 32 -3.18 8.26 -17.38
C ASN A 32 -2.29 9.05 -18.33
N THR A 33 -1.01 8.71 -18.38
CA THR A 33 -0.08 9.26 -19.36
C THR A 33 0.35 8.19 -20.34
N ASN A 34 0.36 8.54 -21.62
CA ASN A 34 0.87 7.70 -22.69
C ASN A 34 1.87 8.51 -23.51
N PHE A 35 3.11 8.02 -23.59
CA PHE A 35 4.18 8.63 -24.35
C PHE A 35 4.62 7.66 -25.46
N GLY A 36 4.10 7.86 -26.68
CA GLY A 36 4.46 7.05 -27.85
C GLY A 36 3.90 5.62 -27.81
N PHE A 37 4.71 4.64 -28.23
CA PHE A 37 4.34 3.20 -28.28
C PHE A 37 4.55 2.46 -26.95
N ASN A 38 4.71 3.19 -25.83
CA ASN A 38 5.06 2.61 -24.54
C ASN A 38 3.85 2.19 -23.69
N SER A 39 4.14 1.48 -22.61
CA SER A 39 3.18 1.15 -21.56
C SER A 39 2.57 2.42 -20.95
N THR A 40 1.25 2.44 -20.84
CA THR A 40 0.50 3.52 -20.19
C THR A 40 0.71 3.47 -18.67
N TYR A 41 1.02 4.61 -18.05
CA TYR A 41 1.12 4.72 -16.60
C TYR A 41 -0.07 5.48 -16.03
N ASN A 42 -0.72 4.89 -15.03
CA ASN A 42 -1.70 5.57 -14.21
C ASN A 42 -1.00 6.46 -13.17
N ALA A 43 -1.53 7.65 -12.90
CA ALA A 43 -0.96 8.59 -11.95
C ALA A 43 -0.78 8.01 -10.53
N VAL A 44 -1.75 7.22 -10.06
CA VAL A 44 -1.71 6.59 -8.73
C VAL A 44 -0.63 5.51 -8.66
N ASP A 45 -0.52 4.68 -9.70
CA ASP A 45 0.51 3.65 -9.77
C ASP A 45 1.90 4.28 -9.82
N PHE A 46 2.06 5.33 -10.63
CA PHE A 46 3.31 6.07 -10.71
C PHE A 46 3.72 6.67 -9.37
N ALA A 47 2.79 7.32 -8.65
CA ALA A 47 3.05 7.85 -7.31
C ALA A 47 3.52 6.76 -6.34
N ARG A 48 2.82 5.62 -6.30
CA ARG A 48 3.18 4.46 -5.45
C ARG A 48 4.57 3.91 -5.75
N ILE A 49 4.94 3.84 -7.03
CA ILE A 49 6.26 3.36 -7.48
C ILE A 49 7.37 4.32 -7.05
N LEU A 50 7.12 5.63 -7.00
CA LEU A 50 8.09 6.58 -6.46
C LEU A 50 8.17 6.51 -4.93
N THR A 51 7.03 6.31 -4.26
CA THR A 51 6.97 6.22 -2.79
C THR A 51 7.87 5.13 -2.22
N ILE A 52 7.91 3.95 -2.84
CA ILE A 52 8.78 2.86 -2.36
C ILE A 52 10.26 3.24 -2.37
N ARG A 53 10.71 4.01 -3.36
CA ARG A 53 12.11 4.47 -3.45
C ARG A 53 12.41 5.56 -2.43
N LEU A 54 11.43 6.42 -2.13
CA LEU A 54 11.55 7.46 -1.12
C LEU A 54 11.58 6.89 0.30
N GLU A 55 10.71 5.92 0.59
CA GLU A 55 10.46 5.50 1.97
C GLU A 55 11.15 4.21 2.37
N TRP A 56 11.27 3.22 1.48
CA TRP A 56 11.90 1.95 1.85
C TRP A 56 13.42 2.09 1.79
N ASN A 57 14.06 2.12 2.97
CA ASN A 57 15.51 2.03 3.06
C ASN A 57 15.93 0.56 3.00
N GLN A 58 16.63 0.17 1.93
CA GLN A 58 17.24 -1.17 1.80
C GLN A 58 18.71 -1.18 2.25
N SER A 59 19.26 -0.01 2.60
CA SER A 59 20.64 0.16 3.03
C SER A 59 20.74 0.01 4.54
N ASP A 60 21.81 -0.65 5.00
CA ASP A 60 22.16 -0.80 6.42
C ASP A 60 22.59 0.52 7.08
N LYS A 61 22.58 1.65 6.35
CA LYS A 61 22.91 2.99 6.86
C LYS A 61 21.64 3.85 6.94
N PRO A 62 21.14 4.18 8.15
CA PRO A 62 19.84 4.85 8.31
C PRO A 62 19.82 6.31 7.84
N ASP A 63 20.86 7.09 8.14
CA ASP A 63 20.79 8.57 8.07
C ASP A 63 21.49 9.21 6.86
N SER A 64 22.40 8.52 6.17
CA SER A 64 23.16 9.12 5.07
C SER A 64 22.40 9.23 3.73
N GLU A 65 21.10 8.91 3.69
CA GLU A 65 20.45 8.48 2.43
C GLU A 65 19.09 9.11 2.13
N LEU A 66 18.49 9.91 3.02
CA LEU A 66 17.19 10.57 2.72
C LEU A 66 17.29 11.55 1.53
N SER A 67 18.29 12.43 1.54
CA SER A 67 18.55 13.37 0.45
C SER A 67 18.84 12.63 -0.86
N ARG A 68 19.68 11.59 -0.83
CA ARG A 68 19.99 10.76 -2.01
C ARG A 68 18.78 10.00 -2.54
N ARG A 69 17.93 9.46 -1.66
CA ARG A 69 16.66 8.81 -2.06
C ARG A 69 15.71 9.81 -2.70
N PHE A 70 15.61 11.01 -2.14
CA PHE A 70 14.83 12.10 -2.72
C PHE A 70 15.37 12.52 -4.09
N GLU A 71 16.66 12.79 -4.19
CA GLU A 71 17.33 13.20 -5.43
C GLU A 71 17.18 12.14 -6.53
N SER A 72 17.52 10.88 -6.23
CA SER A 72 17.39 9.78 -7.20
C SER A 72 15.94 9.52 -7.62
N THR A 73 14.96 9.76 -6.75
CA THR A 73 13.54 9.67 -7.12
C THR A 73 13.13 10.84 -8.01
N ASN A 74 13.63 12.05 -7.73
CA ASN A 74 13.38 13.24 -8.53
C ASN A 74 14.01 13.12 -9.93
N GLU A 75 15.20 12.51 -10.04
CA GLU A 75 15.83 12.18 -11.32
C GLU A 75 14.94 11.27 -12.17
N ILE A 76 14.33 10.22 -11.60
CA ILE A 76 13.38 9.36 -12.31
C ILE A 76 12.22 10.18 -12.86
N LEU A 77 11.67 11.10 -12.06
CA LEU A 77 10.56 11.96 -12.51
C LEU A 77 10.98 12.89 -13.66
N ARG A 78 12.15 13.52 -13.55
CA ARG A 78 12.70 14.40 -14.58
C ARG A 78 12.97 13.64 -15.88
N GLU A 79 13.61 12.49 -15.79
CA GLU A 79 13.90 11.65 -16.95
C GLU A 79 12.62 11.07 -17.58
N PHE A 80 11.62 10.74 -16.76
CA PHE A 80 10.31 10.33 -17.25
C PHE A 80 9.66 11.41 -18.12
N PHE A 81 9.69 12.68 -17.69
CA PHE A 81 9.14 13.79 -18.49
C PHE A 81 9.98 14.13 -19.73
N LYS A 82 11.30 13.96 -19.69
CA LYS A 82 12.18 14.20 -20.85
C LYS A 82 12.04 13.11 -21.92
N THR A 83 12.05 11.84 -21.50
CA THR A 83 12.13 10.69 -22.41
C THR A 83 10.76 10.10 -22.75
N GLY A 84 9.69 10.58 -22.11
CA GLY A 84 8.38 9.96 -22.17
C GLY A 84 8.39 8.53 -21.61
N GLY A 85 9.22 8.27 -20.60
CA GLY A 85 9.36 6.95 -19.98
C GLY A 85 9.92 5.86 -20.91
N ARG A 86 10.57 6.20 -22.02
CA ARG A 86 11.32 5.23 -22.84
C ARG A 86 12.51 4.72 -22.05
N GLU A 87 12.62 3.40 -21.93
CA GLU A 87 13.75 2.71 -21.29
C GLU A 87 14.24 3.40 -20.01
N LEU A 88 13.40 3.36 -18.97
CA LEU A 88 13.73 3.85 -17.64
C LEU A 88 13.94 2.67 -16.65
N PRO A 89 15.10 1.98 -16.67
CA PRO A 89 15.37 0.83 -15.80
C PRO A 89 15.12 1.09 -14.31
N PRO A 90 15.46 2.25 -13.72
CA PRO A 90 15.17 2.51 -12.32
C PRO A 90 13.67 2.50 -12.00
N LEU A 91 12.83 2.97 -12.92
CA LEU A 91 11.37 2.90 -12.79
C LEU A 91 10.88 1.45 -12.91
N LYS A 92 11.33 0.70 -13.93
CA LYS A 92 10.98 -0.72 -14.11
C LYS A 92 11.38 -1.56 -12.88
N HIS A 93 12.55 -1.31 -12.31
CA HIS A 93 12.99 -1.96 -11.08
C HIS A 93 12.10 -1.62 -9.89
N SER A 94 11.75 -0.34 -9.73
CA SER A 94 10.87 0.12 -8.65
C SER A 94 9.45 -0.47 -8.75
N VAL A 95 8.94 -0.70 -9.98
CA VAL A 95 7.68 -1.43 -10.21
C VAL A 95 7.74 -2.84 -9.63
N GLU A 96 8.80 -3.59 -9.92
CA GLU A 96 8.93 -4.97 -9.45
C GLU A 96 9.14 -5.02 -7.93
N LEU A 97 9.94 -4.11 -7.37
CA LEU A 97 10.06 -3.96 -5.91
C LEU A 97 8.70 -3.70 -5.26
N TYR A 98 7.88 -2.82 -5.84
CA TYR A 98 6.57 -2.48 -5.29
C TYR A 98 5.62 -3.68 -5.31
N LYS A 99 5.62 -4.46 -6.40
CA LYS A 99 4.85 -5.71 -6.50
C LYS A 99 5.27 -6.73 -5.45
N MET A 100 6.58 -6.90 -5.23
CA MET A 100 7.11 -7.80 -4.19
C MET A 100 6.73 -7.33 -2.78
N ALA A 101 6.82 -6.02 -2.52
CA ALA A 101 6.40 -5.43 -1.25
C ALA A 101 4.90 -5.68 -0.99
N LEU A 102 4.03 -5.41 -1.97
CA LEU A 102 2.59 -5.67 -1.84
C LEU A 102 2.26 -7.15 -1.62
N LYS A 103 2.95 -8.06 -2.31
CA LYS A 103 2.76 -9.50 -2.10
C LYS A 103 3.11 -9.89 -0.66
N SER A 104 4.25 -9.41 -0.18
CA SER A 104 4.72 -9.69 1.19
C SER A 104 3.80 -9.08 2.25
N LEU A 105 3.30 -7.86 2.00
CA LEU A 105 2.30 -7.19 2.84
C LEU A 105 1.01 -8.00 2.94
N ASN A 106 0.49 -8.50 1.82
CA ASN A 106 -0.72 -9.30 1.80
C ASN A 106 -0.56 -10.61 2.56
N GLU A 107 0.60 -11.27 2.46
CA GLU A 107 0.89 -12.45 3.27
C GLU A 107 0.94 -12.12 4.76
N LEU A 108 1.51 -10.98 5.15
CA LEU A 108 1.50 -10.52 6.54
C LEU A 108 0.08 -10.23 7.05
N VAL A 109 -0.78 -9.62 6.22
CA VAL A 109 -2.20 -9.40 6.56
C VAL A 109 -2.88 -10.74 6.84
N LYS A 110 -2.76 -11.71 5.93
CA LYS A 110 -3.34 -13.05 6.09
C LYS A 110 -2.87 -13.72 7.38
N ARG A 111 -1.56 -13.70 7.65
CA ARG A 111 -0.99 -14.26 8.89
C ARG A 111 -1.53 -13.58 10.13
N SER A 112 -1.61 -12.25 10.13
CA SER A 112 -2.11 -11.48 11.28
C SER A 112 -3.55 -11.84 11.64
N ILE A 113 -4.39 -12.10 10.64
CA ILE A 113 -5.77 -12.57 10.86
C ILE A 113 -5.79 -14.04 11.30
N ALA A 114 -5.10 -14.93 10.58
CA ALA A 114 -5.09 -16.37 10.86
C ALA A 114 -4.53 -16.72 12.24
N GLN A 115 -3.49 -16.00 12.68
CA GLN A 115 -2.82 -16.18 13.98
C GLN A 115 -3.48 -15.36 15.10
N LYS A 116 -4.58 -14.65 14.82
CA LYS A 116 -5.32 -13.82 15.79
C LYS A 116 -4.44 -12.81 16.53
N HIS A 117 -3.51 -12.16 15.81
CA HIS A 117 -2.68 -11.08 16.37
C HIS A 117 -3.49 -9.83 16.74
N VAL A 118 -4.74 -9.74 16.26
CA VAL A 118 -5.67 -8.67 16.62
C VAL A 118 -6.46 -9.07 17.86
N VAL A 119 -6.29 -8.30 18.93
CA VAL A 119 -7.00 -8.46 20.20
C VAL A 119 -8.06 -7.38 20.32
N LEU A 120 -9.28 -7.79 20.64
CA LEU A 120 -10.35 -6.86 21.00
C LEU A 120 -10.12 -6.36 22.43
N MET A 121 -9.82 -5.08 22.57
CA MET A 121 -9.85 -4.40 23.87
C MET A 121 -11.23 -3.77 24.08
N SER A 122 -11.50 -3.35 25.31
CA SER A 122 -12.80 -2.74 25.67
C SER A 122 -13.15 -1.54 24.78
N ARG A 123 -12.18 -0.66 24.49
CA ARG A 123 -12.41 0.60 23.74
C ARG A 123 -11.80 0.67 22.34
N PHE A 124 -10.91 -0.26 22.00
CA PHE A 124 -10.19 -0.26 20.72
C PHE A 124 -9.80 -1.69 20.34
N PHE A 125 -9.31 -1.87 19.12
CA PHE A 125 -8.64 -3.09 18.71
C PHE A 125 -7.13 -2.88 18.77
N LEU A 126 -6.39 -3.88 19.25
CA LEU A 126 -4.93 -3.84 19.31
C LEU A 126 -4.34 -4.88 18.36
N LEU A 127 -3.48 -4.45 17.46
CA LEU A 127 -2.60 -5.29 16.68
C LEU A 127 -1.19 -5.15 17.23
N SER A 128 -0.62 -6.24 17.72
CA SER A 128 0.76 -6.28 18.20
C SER A 128 1.60 -7.17 17.27
N LEU A 129 2.74 -6.66 16.82
CA LEU A 129 3.73 -7.44 16.07
C LEU A 129 4.98 -7.66 16.94
N SER A 130 5.52 -8.87 16.90
CA SER A 130 6.77 -9.20 17.57
C SER A 130 7.99 -8.70 16.79
N ASP A 131 9.12 -8.62 17.47
CA ASP A 131 10.45 -8.36 16.91
C ASP A 131 10.88 -9.38 15.85
N GLN A 132 10.36 -10.62 15.93
CA GLN A 132 10.57 -11.68 14.95
C GLN A 132 9.88 -11.44 13.60
N CYS A 133 9.08 -10.37 13.47
CA CYS A 133 8.44 -10.03 12.21
C CYS A 133 9.49 -9.52 11.20
N SER A 134 9.85 -10.36 10.23
CA SER A 134 10.77 -9.99 9.13
C SER A 134 10.35 -8.78 8.30
N MET A 135 9.09 -8.35 8.41
CA MET A 135 8.53 -7.23 7.65
C MET A 135 8.59 -5.88 8.38
N LEU A 136 9.13 -5.82 9.62
CA LEU A 136 9.22 -4.56 10.37
C LEU A 136 10.02 -3.49 9.63
N GLY A 137 11.07 -3.88 8.90
CA GLY A 137 11.81 -2.96 8.04
C GLY A 137 10.94 -2.32 6.95
N LEU A 138 10.02 -3.09 6.33
CA LEU A 138 9.05 -2.53 5.37
C LEU A 138 8.01 -1.65 6.06
N LEU A 139 7.54 -2.03 7.25
CA LEU A 139 6.56 -1.28 8.03
C LEU A 139 7.12 0.00 8.66
N SER A 140 8.43 0.23 8.59
CA SER A 140 9.02 1.54 8.90
C SER A 140 8.62 2.62 7.89
N SER A 141 8.29 2.24 6.65
CA SER A 141 7.69 3.16 5.67
C SER A 141 6.25 3.48 6.07
N ARG A 142 5.94 4.78 6.17
CA ARG A 142 4.60 5.26 6.52
C ARG A 142 3.55 4.80 5.51
N HIS A 143 3.90 4.77 4.22
CA HIS A 143 3.03 4.28 3.15
C HIS A 143 2.67 2.80 3.35
N PHE A 144 3.66 1.93 3.54
CA PHE A 144 3.39 0.50 3.73
C PHE A 144 2.74 0.20 5.08
N LEU A 145 3.11 0.94 6.12
CA LEU A 145 2.45 0.92 7.42
C LEU A 145 0.95 1.20 7.28
N PHE A 146 0.61 2.30 6.62
CA PHE A 146 -0.78 2.71 6.40
C PHE A 146 -1.55 1.65 5.59
N LEU A 147 -0.97 1.14 4.50
CA LEU A 147 -1.58 0.09 3.68
C LEU A 147 -1.81 -1.20 4.47
N PHE A 148 -0.82 -1.63 5.26
CA PHE A 148 -0.93 -2.82 6.10
C PHE A 148 -2.03 -2.65 7.14
N PHE A 149 -1.94 -1.56 7.89
CA PHE A 149 -2.77 -1.30 9.06
C PHE A 149 -4.25 -1.16 8.68
N HIS A 150 -4.55 -0.48 7.56
CA HIS A 150 -5.91 -0.43 7.01
C HIS A 150 -6.39 -1.78 6.46
N SER A 151 -5.52 -2.52 5.77
CA SER A 151 -5.86 -3.83 5.22
C SER A 151 -6.21 -4.84 6.31
N VAL A 152 -5.46 -4.86 7.41
CA VAL A 152 -5.76 -5.73 8.56
C VAL A 152 -7.08 -5.34 9.20
N LEU A 153 -7.33 -4.05 9.45
CA LEU A 153 -8.60 -3.60 10.03
C LEU A 153 -9.80 -4.04 9.19
N ARG A 154 -9.75 -3.82 7.87
CA ARG A 154 -10.80 -4.25 6.95
C ARG A 154 -10.98 -5.76 6.96
N ALA A 155 -9.89 -6.53 6.84
CA ALA A 155 -9.96 -7.97 6.86
C ALA A 155 -10.52 -8.50 8.18
N TYR A 156 -10.07 -7.97 9.32
CA TYR A 156 -10.52 -8.37 10.65
C TYR A 156 -12.02 -8.15 10.84
N VAL A 157 -12.52 -6.96 10.50
CA VAL A 157 -13.95 -6.61 10.58
C VAL A 157 -14.78 -7.47 9.66
N SER A 158 -14.31 -7.74 8.43
CA SER A 158 -15.01 -8.65 7.51
C SER A 158 -15.09 -10.09 8.00
N THR A 159 -14.09 -10.55 8.77
CA THR A 159 -14.08 -11.92 9.34
C THR A 159 -14.78 -12.05 10.69
N ASN A 160 -15.04 -10.94 11.40
CA ASN A 160 -15.62 -10.95 12.75
C ASN A 160 -16.92 -10.11 12.78
N PRO A 161 -18.09 -10.71 12.55
CA PRO A 161 -19.38 -10.00 12.43
C PRO A 161 -19.77 -9.18 13.67
N THR A 162 -19.28 -9.58 14.85
CA THR A 162 -19.50 -8.89 16.13
C THR A 162 -18.69 -7.59 16.23
N SER A 163 -17.58 -7.51 15.50
CA SER A 163 -16.70 -6.36 15.42
C SER A 163 -17.12 -5.50 14.24
N ARG A 164 -18.17 -4.67 14.41
CA ARG A 164 -18.73 -3.81 13.36
C ARG A 164 -17.80 -2.70 12.85
N GLY A 165 -16.50 -2.71 13.17
CA GLY A 165 -15.58 -1.65 12.74
C GLY A 165 -15.87 -0.28 13.35
N THR A 166 -16.54 -0.24 14.50
CA THR A 166 -16.93 0.97 15.23
C THR A 166 -15.89 1.44 16.25
N LYS A 167 -14.81 0.67 16.44
CA LYS A 167 -13.75 1.01 17.40
C LYS A 167 -12.47 1.42 16.66
N PRO A 168 -11.66 2.31 17.26
CA PRO A 168 -10.34 2.63 16.76
C PRO A 168 -9.45 1.38 16.70
N PHE A 169 -8.50 1.38 15.77
CA PHE A 169 -7.53 0.31 15.59
C PHE A 169 -6.15 0.86 15.97
N ILE A 170 -5.44 0.19 16.87
CA ILE A 170 -4.09 0.57 17.34
C ILE A 170 -3.10 -0.51 16.91
N LEU A 171 -1.98 -0.09 16.33
CA LEU A 171 -0.86 -0.96 15.97
C LEU A 171 0.33 -0.59 16.82
N ILE A 172 0.99 -1.61 17.35
CA ILE A 172 2.25 -1.50 18.07
C ILE A 172 3.26 -2.53 17.54
N PHE A 173 4.50 -2.10 17.35
CA PHE A 173 5.62 -2.99 17.06
C PHE A 173 6.95 -2.39 17.52
N PRO A 174 7.94 -3.23 17.86
CA PRO A 174 9.26 -2.75 18.29
C PRO A 174 10.04 -2.16 17.12
N LEU A 175 10.75 -1.06 17.37
CA LEU A 175 11.69 -0.49 16.41
C LEU A 175 12.97 -1.34 16.35
N LEU A 176 13.57 -1.40 15.17
CA LEU A 176 14.81 -2.15 14.90
C LEU A 176 16.03 -1.22 14.86
N GLY A 177 17.23 -1.80 14.92
CA GLY A 177 18.49 -1.07 14.77
C GLY A 177 18.80 -0.13 15.93
N GLU A 178 19.20 1.10 15.63
CA GLU A 178 19.60 2.12 16.62
C GLU A 178 18.46 2.53 17.58
N HIS A 179 17.21 2.26 17.19
CA HIS A 179 16.03 2.52 18.02
C HIS A 179 15.52 1.26 18.75
N SER A 180 16.33 0.20 18.83
CA SER A 180 15.97 -1.00 19.60
C SER A 180 15.62 -0.65 21.05
N GLY A 181 14.56 -1.26 21.58
CA GLY A 181 13.98 -0.95 22.89
C GLY A 181 12.84 0.07 22.86
N TRP A 182 12.66 0.80 21.75
CA TRP A 182 11.51 1.68 21.54
C TRP A 182 10.41 0.97 20.73
N TYR A 183 9.17 1.44 20.87
CA TYR A 183 8.02 0.94 20.12
C TYR A 183 7.43 2.03 19.25
N LEU A 184 7.08 1.67 18.02
CA LEU A 184 6.21 2.50 17.17
C LEU A 184 4.77 2.19 17.53
N ILE A 185 4.00 3.25 17.81
CA ILE A 185 2.56 3.16 18.06
C ILE A 185 1.84 4.03 17.03
N SER A 186 0.86 3.46 16.33
CA SER A 186 0.02 4.18 15.36
C SER A 186 -1.44 3.87 15.58
N GLY A 187 -2.31 4.85 15.35
CA GLY A 187 -3.77 4.71 15.47
C GLY A 187 -4.49 4.93 14.13
N LEU A 188 -5.58 4.20 13.93
CA LEU A 188 -6.53 4.38 12.83
C LEU A 188 -7.94 4.58 13.38
N MET A 189 -8.68 5.47 12.72
CA MET A 189 -10.08 5.73 13.04
C MET A 189 -10.96 4.51 12.71
N PRO A 190 -12.11 4.37 13.39
CA PRO A 190 -13.12 3.37 13.06
C PRO A 190 -13.51 3.40 11.57
N LEU A 191 -13.85 2.24 11.00
CA LEU A 191 -14.32 2.16 9.61
C LEU A 191 -15.71 2.78 9.42
N VAL A 192 -16.58 2.70 10.45
CA VAL A 192 -17.99 3.09 10.33
C VAL A 192 -18.20 4.61 10.39
N GLU A 193 -17.24 5.39 10.88
CA GLU A 193 -17.32 6.86 10.82
C GLU A 193 -17.26 7.38 9.37
N ILE A 194 -16.65 6.62 8.45
CA ILE A 194 -16.56 6.98 7.02
C ILE A 194 -17.92 6.81 6.29
N MET A 195 -18.92 6.15 6.91
CA MET A 195 -20.24 5.94 6.30
C MET A 195 -21.33 6.89 6.81
N ALA A 196 -21.12 7.56 7.95
CA ALA A 196 -22.09 8.49 8.52
C ALA A 196 -22.22 9.81 7.72
N ASP A 197 -21.17 10.22 7.00
CA ASP A 197 -21.18 11.42 6.16
C ASP A 197 -21.87 11.22 4.78
N THR A 198 -22.17 9.99 4.38
CA THR A 198 -22.89 9.70 3.12
C THR A 198 -24.41 9.50 3.29
N SER A 199 -24.94 9.65 4.50
CA SER A 199 -26.39 9.66 4.76
C SER A 199 -26.98 11.07 4.91
N GLY A 200 -26.24 12.11 4.53
CA GLY A 200 -26.70 13.49 4.49
C GLY A 200 -27.12 13.94 3.09
N LYS A 201 -28.42 13.82 2.80
CA LYS A 201 -29.21 14.62 1.83
C LYS A 201 -28.74 14.68 0.36
N VAL A 202 -29.50 14.01 -0.52
CA VAL A 202 -30.36 14.66 -1.55
C VAL A 202 -31.66 13.85 -1.62
#